data_AF-A0A9D7RFN4-F1
#
_entry.id   AF-A0A9D7RFN4-F1
#
_cell.length_a   1.000
_cell.length_b   1.000
_cell.length_c   1.000
_cell.angle_alpha   90.00
_cell.angle_beta   90.00
_cell.angle_gamma   90.00
#
_symmetry.space_group_name_H-M   'P 1'
#
loop_
_entity.id
_entity.type
_entity.pdbx_description
1 polymer ?
#
loop_
_entity_poly.entity_id
_entity_poly.type
_entity_poly.pdbx_seq_one_letter_code
_entity_poly.pdbx_strand_id
1 'polypeptide(L)'
;MPRPWLTRTFPNALPFEEMPATGDRRRAFPARAEALLASVPAKLRTRAASNAWSMQREVGHLLDREALGLLRRRELRAGAAELSPADLANRRSNEAAHDEVAFDA
;
A
#
# COMPACT_ATOMS: atom_id res chain seq x y z
N MET A 1 -20.22 16.68 1.84
CA MET A 1 -19.00 16.39 1.05
C MET A 1 -17.95 15.81 2.00
N PRO A 2 -17.38 14.62 1.76
CA PRO A 2 -16.29 14.10 2.58
C PRO A 2 -15.06 15.02 2.51
N ARG A 3 -14.32 15.14 3.61
CA ARG A 3 -13.08 15.95 3.65
C ARG A 3 -12.05 15.40 2.66
N PRO A 4 -11.40 16.26 1.83
CA PRO A 4 -10.32 15.86 0.94
C PRO A 4 -9.24 15.07 1.69
N TRP A 5 -8.72 14.01 1.07
CA TRP A 5 -7.77 13.13 1.73
C TRP A 5 -6.50 13.86 2.19
N LEU A 6 -5.94 14.72 1.32
CA LEU A 6 -4.70 15.46 1.58
C LEU A 6 -4.82 16.52 2.68
N THR A 7 -6.05 16.89 3.07
CA THR A 7 -6.29 17.86 4.15
C THR A 7 -6.56 17.16 5.49
N ARG A 8 -6.48 15.82 5.55
CA ARG A 8 -6.70 15.07 6.79
C ARG A 8 -5.45 15.13 7.66
N THR A 9 -5.65 15.46 8.94
CA THR A 9 -4.63 15.35 9.98
C THR A 9 -4.91 14.12 10.84
N PHE A 10 -3.83 13.47 11.29
CA PHE A 10 -3.87 12.33 12.20
C PHE A 10 -3.16 12.75 13.48
N PRO A 11 -3.88 13.37 14.44
CA PRO A 11 -3.27 14.03 15.60
C PRO A 11 -2.62 13.05 16.58
N ASN A 12 -3.00 11.77 16.52
CA ASN A 12 -2.46 10.73 17.39
C ASN A 12 -1.42 9.94 16.61
N ALA A 13 -0.14 10.24 16.86
CA ALA A 13 0.88 9.24 16.57
C ALA A 13 0.61 8.02 17.44
N LEU A 14 0.86 6.82 16.89
CA LEU A 14 0.86 5.61 17.72
C LEU A 14 1.88 5.80 18.85
N PRO A 15 1.57 5.38 20.09
CA PRO A 15 2.56 5.36 21.16
C PRO A 15 3.83 4.63 20.71
N PHE A 16 4.99 5.08 21.17
CA PHE A 16 6.27 4.54 20.71
C PHE A 16 6.38 3.03 20.99
N GLU A 17 5.82 2.59 22.12
CA GLU A 17 5.70 1.19 22.54
C GLU A 17 4.89 0.32 21.57
N GLU A 18 4.03 0.90 20.74
CA GLU A 18 3.25 0.18 19.72
C GLU A 18 3.97 0.07 18.36
N MET A 19 5.10 0.78 18.19
CA MET A 19 5.86 0.74 16.94
C MET A 19 6.38 -0.66 16.57
N PRO A 20 6.90 -1.49 17.51
CA PRO A 20 7.33 -2.85 17.18
C PRO A 20 6.19 -3.69 16.59
N ALA A 21 5.03 -3.73 17.24
CA ALA A 21 3.85 -4.48 16.79
C ALA A 21 3.34 -3.98 15.42
N THR A 22 3.37 -2.66 15.21
CA THR A 22 3.02 -2.06 13.91
C THR A 22 4.02 -2.46 12.82
N GLY A 23 5.31 -2.48 13.16
CA GLY A 23 6.37 -2.95 12.27
C GLY A 23 6.19 -4.41 11.89
N ASP A 24 5.86 -5.28 12.84
CA ASP A 24 5.58 -6.70 12.60
C ASP A 24 4.38 -6.91 11.70
N ARG A 25 3.26 -6.21 11.95
CA ARG A 25 2.07 -6.27 11.09
C ARG A 25 2.40 -5.84 9.65
N ARG A 26 3.19 -4.78 9.49
CA ARG A 26 3.61 -4.31 8.17
C ARG A 26 4.51 -5.30 7.46
N ARG A 27 5.44 -5.96 8.17
CA ARG A 27 6.27 -7.05 7.62
C ARG A 27 5.45 -8.28 7.23
N ALA A 28 4.42 -8.60 8.01
CA ALA A 28 3.55 -9.74 7.74
C ALA A 28 2.48 -9.47 6.67
N PHE A 29 2.31 -8.21 6.23
CA PHE A 29 1.26 -7.82 5.29
C PHE A 29 1.34 -8.57 3.94
N PRO A 30 2.50 -8.69 3.26
CA PRO A 30 2.58 -9.36 1.96
C PRO A 30 2.03 -10.79 2.00
N ALA A 31 2.57 -11.64 2.88
CA ALA A 31 2.15 -13.03 3.03
C ALA A 31 0.68 -13.17 3.47
N ARG A 32 0.18 -12.27 4.34
CA ARG A 32 -1.22 -12.28 4.75
C ARG A 32 -2.16 -11.87 3.63
N ALA A 33 -1.76 -10.89 2.82
CA ALA A 33 -2.54 -10.44 1.69
C ALA A 33 -2.61 -11.51 0.59
N GLU A 34 -1.49 -12.21 0.36
CA GLU A 34 -1.42 -13.35 -0.54
C GLU A 34 -2.36 -14.47 -0.11
N ALA A 35 -2.26 -14.92 1.15
CA ALA A 35 -3.14 -15.96 1.68
C ALA A 35 -4.62 -15.57 1.60
N LEU A 36 -4.95 -14.31 1.88
CA LEU A 36 -6.31 -13.80 1.77
C LEU A 36 -6.80 -13.82 0.31
N LEU A 37 -6.01 -13.32 -0.63
CA LEU A 37 -6.37 -13.34 -2.06
C LEU A 37 -6.45 -14.76 -2.62
N ALA A 38 -5.59 -15.68 -2.16
CA ALA A 38 -5.61 -17.09 -2.53
C ALA A 38 -6.92 -17.79 -2.11
N SER A 39 -7.54 -17.35 -1.00
CA SER A 39 -8.82 -17.87 -0.54
C SER A 39 -10.03 -17.44 -1.39
N VAL A 40 -9.86 -16.46 -2.28
CA VAL A 40 -10.92 -15.93 -3.14
C VAL A 40 -10.75 -16.47 -4.57
N PRO A 41 -11.80 -16.98 -5.23
CA PRO A 41 -11.71 -17.43 -6.61
C PRO A 41 -11.13 -16.36 -7.53
N ALA A 42 -10.23 -16.76 -8.44
CA ALA A 42 -9.52 -15.85 -9.35
C ALA A 42 -10.49 -14.89 -10.08
N LYS A 43 -11.59 -15.43 -10.62
CA LYS A 43 -12.64 -14.66 -11.32
C LYS A 43 -13.29 -13.57 -10.46
N LEU A 44 -13.27 -13.69 -9.14
CA LEU A 44 -13.82 -12.70 -8.22
C LEU A 44 -12.77 -11.69 -7.79
N ARG A 45 -11.54 -12.12 -7.48
CA ARG A 45 -10.49 -11.21 -6.99
C ARG A 45 -9.90 -10.30 -8.08
N THR A 46 -9.99 -10.67 -9.36
CA THR A 46 -9.59 -9.83 -10.51
C THR A 46 -10.75 -9.06 -11.13
N ARG A 47 -11.98 -9.23 -10.62
CA ARG A 47 -13.13 -8.48 -11.12
C ARG A 47 -13.15 -7.08 -10.51
N ALA A 48 -13.07 -6.07 -11.37
CA ALA A 48 -13.32 -4.68 -10.98
C ALA A 48 -14.82 -4.37 -10.88
N ALA A 49 -15.20 -3.54 -9.92
CA ALA A 49 -16.50 -2.86 -9.93
C ALA A 49 -16.41 -1.59 -10.80
N SER A 50 -17.56 -1.03 -11.20
CA SER A 50 -17.59 0.20 -12.01
C SER A 50 -16.83 1.33 -11.28
N ASN A 51 -15.85 1.92 -11.97
CA ASN A 51 -14.97 2.97 -11.44
C ASN A 51 -14.14 2.59 -10.19
N ALA A 52 -13.86 1.31 -9.97
CA ALA A 52 -13.03 0.84 -8.88
C ALA A 52 -11.96 -0.15 -9.37
N TRP A 53 -10.91 -0.34 -8.58
CA TRP A 53 -9.96 -1.43 -8.80
C TRP A 53 -10.53 -2.77 -8.32
N SER A 54 -10.00 -3.85 -8.88
CA SER A 54 -10.22 -5.20 -8.35
C SER A 54 -9.56 -5.35 -6.98
N MET A 55 -9.86 -6.44 -6.27
CA MET A 55 -9.20 -6.74 -5.00
C MET A 55 -7.69 -6.95 -5.20
N GLN A 56 -7.31 -7.67 -6.26
CA GLN A 56 -5.92 -7.99 -6.54
C GLN A 56 -5.13 -6.72 -6.90
N ARG A 57 -5.70 -5.81 -7.69
CA ARG A 57 -5.08 -4.53 -8.01
C ARG A 57 -4.99 -3.58 -6.81
N GLU A 58 -6.01 -3.54 -5.95
CA GLU A 58 -5.97 -2.75 -4.70
C GLU A 58 -4.83 -3.21 -3.78
N VAL A 59 -4.70 -4.53 -3.58
CA VAL A 59 -3.61 -5.10 -2.78
C VAL A 59 -2.25 -4.86 -3.44
N GLY A 60 -2.14 -5.07 -4.75
CA GLY A 60 -0.92 -4.79 -5.51
C GLY A 60 -0.49 -3.32 -5.38
N HIS A 61 -1.43 -2.39 -5.40
CA HIS A 61 -1.15 -0.98 -5.12
C HIS A 61 -0.60 -0.73 -3.71
N LEU A 62 -1.17 -1.38 -2.68
CA LEU A 62 -0.65 -1.27 -1.31
C LEU A 62 0.80 -1.76 -1.20
N LEU A 63 1.17 -2.82 -1.93
CA LEU A 63 2.55 -3.31 -2.00
C LEU A 63 3.47 -2.34 -2.75
N ASP A 64 3.03 -1.77 -3.87
CA ASP A 64 3.81 -0.79 -4.64
C ASP A 64 4.24 0.42 -3.79
N ARG A 65 3.40 0.81 -2.82
CA ARG A 65 3.63 1.97 -1.94
C ARG A 65 4.76 1.76 -0.94
N GLU A 66 5.12 0.51 -0.62
CA GLU A 66 6.17 0.22 0.36
C GLU A 66 7.54 0.75 -0.10
N ALA A 67 7.79 0.77 -1.43
CA ALA A 67 9.03 1.29 -1.99
C ALA A 67 9.27 2.76 -1.59
N LEU A 68 8.24 3.61 -1.67
CA LEU A 68 8.33 5.01 -1.24
C LEU A 68 8.56 5.12 0.28
N GLY A 69 7.90 4.26 1.07
CA GLY A 69 8.11 4.21 2.52
C GLY A 69 9.56 3.87 2.89
N LEU A 70 10.15 2.88 2.22
CA LEU A 70 11.55 2.48 2.43
C LEU A 70 12.53 3.57 2.03
N LEU A 71 12.27 4.26 0.91
CA LEU A 71 13.05 5.40 0.44
C LEU A 71 13.03 6.53 1.47
N ARG A 72 11.84 6.99 1.89
CA ARG A 72 11.69 8.07 2.88
C ARG A 72 12.33 7.74 4.21
N ARG A 73 12.29 6.47 4.62
CA ARG A 73 12.99 6.02 5.82
C ARG A 73 14.52 6.15 5.70
N ARG A 74 15.10 5.98 4.50
CA ARG A 74 16.53 6.22 4.25
C ARG A 74 16.83 7.72 4.25
N GLU A 75 16.00 8.53 3.60
CA GLU A 75 16.11 9.99 3.56
C GLU A 75 16.06 10.62 4.97
N LEU A 76 15.12 10.18 5.81
CA LEU A 76 15.03 10.61 7.20
C LEU A 76 16.31 10.27 7.99
N ARG A 77 16.86 9.06 7.84
CA ARG A 77 18.13 8.69 8.49
C ARG A 77 19.32 9.50 7.99
N ALA A 78 19.28 9.97 6.75
CA ALA A 78 20.32 10.81 6.16
C ALA A 78 20.14 12.31 6.50
N GLY A 79 19.08 12.68 7.25
CA GLY A 79 18.80 14.08 7.56
C GLY A 79 18.36 14.91 6.35
N ALA A 80 17.72 14.28 5.36
CA ALA A 80 17.22 14.99 4.18
C ALA A 80 16.25 16.11 4.57
N ALA A 81 16.45 17.31 4.02
CA ALA A 81 15.60 18.47 4.27
C ALA A 81 14.18 18.30 3.70
N GLU A 82 14.06 17.55 2.61
CA GLU A 82 12.79 17.20 1.96
C GLU A 82 12.76 15.70 1.66
N LEU A 83 11.56 15.12 1.72
CA LEU A 83 11.32 13.70 1.42
C LEU A 83 10.80 13.55 0.00
N SER A 84 11.15 12.43 -0.66
CA SER A 84 10.68 12.13 -2.01
C SER A 84 9.15 12.23 -2.12
N PRO A 85 8.60 12.87 -3.16
CA PRO A 85 7.16 13.09 -3.30
C PRO A 85 6.42 11.77 -3.58
N ALA A 86 5.12 11.75 -3.26
CA ALA A 86 4.27 10.64 -3.64
C ALA A 86 3.79 10.82 -5.09
N ASP A 87 3.74 9.72 -5.84
CA ASP A 87 3.11 9.71 -7.15
C ASP A 87 1.59 9.64 -7.01
N LEU A 88 0.92 10.79 -7.21
CA LEU A 88 -0.55 10.88 -7.14
C LEU A 88 -1.24 10.29 -8.37
N ALA A 89 -0.51 10.02 -9.46
CA ALA A 89 -1.05 9.39 -10.66
C ALA A 89 -1.09 7.85 -10.56
N ASN A 90 -0.50 7.27 -9.50
CA ASN A 90 -0.39 5.83 -9.29
C ASN A 90 0.21 5.10 -10.51
N ARG A 91 1.19 5.71 -11.19
CA ARG A 91 1.76 5.23 -12.45
C ARG A 91 2.21 3.78 -12.34
N ARG A 92 3.01 3.47 -11.31
CA ARG A 92 3.50 2.12 -11.04
C ARG A 92 2.37 1.09 -10.98
N SER A 93 1.29 1.38 -10.25
CA SER A 93 0.16 0.46 -10.11
C SER A 93 -0.70 0.36 -11.36
N ASN A 94 -0.70 1.37 -12.22
CA ASN A 94 -1.36 1.32 -13.53
C ASN A 94 -0.56 0.49 -14.54
N GLU A 95 0.77 0.53 -14.47
CA GLU A 95 1.67 -0.18 -15.38
C GLU A 95 1.97 -1.63 -14.97
N ALA A 96 1.77 -1.97 -13.68
CA ALA A 96 2.14 -3.28 -13.14
C ALA A 96 1.22 -4.46 -13.55
N ALA A 97 0.10 -4.19 -14.24
CA ALA A 97 -0.86 -5.22 -14.68
C ALA A 97 -1.23 -6.23 -13.58
N HIS A 98 -1.50 -5.74 -12.36
CA HIS A 98 -1.69 -6.56 -11.16
C HIS A 98 -2.74 -7.68 -11.30
N ASP A 99 -3.73 -7.55 -12.18
CA ASP A 99 -4.76 -8.56 -12.44
C ASP A 99 -4.32 -9.70 -13.39
N GLU A 100 -3.21 -9.52 -14.11
CA GLU A 100 -2.72 -10.45 -15.14
C GLU A 100 -1.61 -11.38 -14.63
N VAL A 101 -0.97 -11.02 -13.51
CA VAL A 101 0.10 -11.79 -12.89
C VAL A 101 -0.44 -12.58 -11.71
N ALA A 102 0.11 -13.77 -11.46
CA ALA A 102 -0.16 -14.47 -10.20
C ALA A 102 0.27 -13.58 -9.02
N PHE A 103 -0.57 -13.52 -7.99
CA PHE A 103 -0.23 -12.73 -6.81
C PHE A 103 0.76 -13.52 -5.96
N ASP A 104 2.05 -13.22 -6.11
CA ASP A 104 3.16 -13.69 -5.28
C ASP A 104 3.78 -12.46 -4.59
N ALA A 105 3.72 -12.39 -3.25
CA ALA A 105 4.01 -11.16 -2.49
C ALA A 105 5.33 -11.16 -1.72
#